data_AF-A0A9E4SRD0-F1
#
_entry.id   AF-A0A9E4SRD0-F1
#
_cell.length_a   1.000
_cell.length_b   1.000
_cell.length_c   1.000
_cell.angle_alpha   90.00
_cell.angle_beta   90.00
_cell.angle_gamma   90.00
#
_symmetry.space_group_name_H-M   'P 1'
#
loop_
_entity.id
_entity.type
_entity.pdbx_description
1 polymer ?
#
loop_
_entity_poly.entity_id
_entity_poly.type
_entity_poly.pdbx_seq_one_letter_code
_entity_poly.pdbx_strand_id
1 'polypeptide(L)'
;MSGGEPSISNIRVGMTASLSGRYAYPGKQALAGAQAWARWVNRAGGIAMGDARFQVELVHYDDESSPQRCRTLTQRLIESDDVSVLLGPYSSGLARSAARVAAEHGRVLWNHGGALGSQAQGTAVDILSPASTYFHGVIGYALYRMPEIRRV
;
A
#
# COMPACT_ATOMS: atom_id res chain seq x y z
N MET A 1 16.68 -37.89 -5.56
CA MET A 1 16.40 -36.53 -5.07
C MET A 1 16.54 -35.58 -6.26
N SER A 2 15.46 -35.28 -6.99
CA SER A 2 15.55 -34.38 -8.14
C SER A 2 15.40 -32.94 -7.66
N GLY A 3 16.51 -32.19 -7.67
CA GLY A 3 16.46 -30.74 -7.58
C GLY A 3 15.85 -30.19 -8.87
N GLY A 4 14.58 -29.78 -8.81
CA GLY A 4 14.01 -28.93 -9.84
C GLY A 4 14.58 -27.53 -9.70
N GLU A 5 15.01 -26.91 -10.81
CA GLU A 5 15.33 -25.48 -10.81
C GLU A 5 14.13 -24.69 -10.27
N PRO A 6 14.34 -23.64 -9.46
CA PRO A 6 13.24 -22.83 -8.97
C PRO A 6 12.51 -22.20 -10.17
N SER A 7 11.27 -22.63 -10.41
CA SER A 7 10.43 -22.05 -11.46
C SER A 7 10.11 -20.60 -11.10
N ILE A 8 10.63 -19.65 -11.89
CA ILE A 8 10.34 -18.23 -11.72
C ILE A 8 8.93 -17.95 -12.23
N SER A 9 8.02 -17.57 -11.34
CA SER A 9 6.65 -17.11 -11.65
C SER A 9 6.50 -15.61 -11.39
N ASN A 10 5.54 -14.96 -12.02
CA ASN A 10 5.32 -13.52 -11.81
C ASN A 10 4.29 -13.30 -10.70
N ILE A 11 4.58 -12.40 -9.77
CA ILE A 11 3.59 -11.81 -8.87
C ILE A 11 3.16 -10.46 -9.41
N ARG A 12 1.87 -10.32 -9.72
CA ARG A 12 1.29 -9.06 -10.19
C ARG A 12 0.90 -8.19 -9.02
N VAL A 13 1.43 -6.97 -9.02
CA VAL A 13 1.20 -5.96 -7.98
C VAL A 13 0.49 -4.78 -8.61
N GLY A 14 -0.70 -4.46 -8.11
CA GLY A 14 -1.52 -3.35 -8.62
C GLY A 14 -1.38 -2.10 -7.77
N MET A 15 -1.35 -0.93 -8.41
CA MET A 15 -1.31 0.36 -7.71
C MET A 15 -2.11 1.42 -8.46
N THR A 16 -3.07 2.07 -7.81
CA THR A 16 -3.51 3.38 -8.28
C THR A 16 -2.54 4.43 -7.73
N ALA A 17 -2.23 5.44 -8.53
CA ALA A 17 -1.37 6.53 -8.10
C ALA A 17 -1.90 7.84 -8.68
N SER A 18 -1.91 8.90 -7.90
CA SER A 18 -2.19 10.23 -8.42
C SER A 18 -0.96 10.74 -9.18
N LEU A 19 -0.95 10.57 -10.51
CA LEU A 19 0.10 11.09 -11.39
C LEU A 19 -0.26 12.50 -11.90
N SER A 20 -1.55 12.84 -11.81
CA SER A 20 -2.10 14.17 -12.00
C SER A 20 -3.04 14.56 -10.84
N GLY A 21 -3.55 15.80 -10.89
CA GLY A 21 -4.43 16.35 -9.86
C GLY A 21 -3.70 16.83 -8.59
N ARG A 22 -4.48 17.06 -7.52
CA ARG A 22 -3.99 17.69 -6.27
C ARG A 22 -2.87 16.92 -5.56
N TYR A 23 -2.78 15.61 -5.77
CA TYR A 23 -1.80 14.73 -5.15
C TYR A 23 -0.72 14.24 -6.12
N ALA A 24 -0.56 14.91 -7.27
CA ALA A 24 0.41 14.53 -8.29
C ALA A 24 1.85 14.41 -7.75
N TYR A 25 2.27 15.33 -6.87
CA TYR A 25 3.62 15.30 -6.29
C TYR A 25 3.86 14.05 -5.42
N PRO A 26 3.09 13.82 -4.34
CA PRO A 26 3.30 12.62 -3.51
C PRO A 26 2.99 11.32 -4.27
N GLY A 27 2.01 11.31 -5.19
CA GLY A 27 1.68 10.12 -5.98
C GLY A 27 2.79 9.70 -6.95
N LYS A 28 3.48 10.66 -7.58
CA LYS A 28 4.69 10.37 -8.39
C LYS A 28 5.82 9.80 -7.55
N GLN A 29 6.05 10.34 -6.35
CA GLN A 29 7.07 9.81 -5.43
C GLN A 29 6.76 8.37 -5.00
N ALA A 30 5.49 8.10 -4.65
CA ALA A 30 5.03 6.77 -4.28
C ALA A 30 5.24 5.75 -5.43
N LEU A 31 4.84 6.10 -6.66
CA LEU A 31 5.06 5.24 -7.82
C LEU A 31 6.55 5.02 -8.09
N ALA A 32 7.38 6.07 -8.01
CA ALA A 32 8.82 5.96 -8.20
C ALA A 32 9.45 4.99 -7.19
N GLY A 33 9.01 5.03 -5.93
CA GLY A 33 9.40 4.08 -4.88
C GLY A 33 9.00 2.64 -5.21
N ALA A 34 7.74 2.42 -5.59
CA ALA A 34 7.26 1.09 -5.97
C ALA A 34 8.01 0.52 -7.18
N GLN A 35 8.28 1.35 -8.19
CA GLN A 35 9.08 0.95 -9.36
C GLN A 35 10.54 0.66 -8.99
N ALA A 36 11.14 1.46 -8.10
CA ALA A 36 12.50 1.22 -7.62
C ALA A 36 12.61 -0.10 -6.86
N TRP A 37 11.64 -0.38 -5.99
CA TRP A 37 11.51 -1.65 -5.27
C TRP A 37 11.38 -2.83 -6.24
N ALA A 38 10.42 -2.80 -7.16
CA ALA A 38 10.21 -3.87 -8.13
C ALA A 38 11.48 -4.15 -8.95
N ARG A 39 12.15 -3.09 -9.44
CA ARG A 39 13.43 -3.23 -10.16
C ARG A 39 14.53 -3.85 -9.29
N TRP A 40 14.63 -3.44 -8.03
CA TRP A 40 15.66 -3.94 -7.12
C TRP A 40 15.45 -5.43 -6.80
N VAL A 41 14.22 -5.80 -6.44
CA VAL A 41 13.83 -7.19 -6.17
C VAL A 41 14.08 -8.08 -7.39
N ASN A 42 13.64 -7.64 -8.57
CA ASN A 42 13.80 -8.42 -9.80
C ASN A 42 15.28 -8.63 -10.15
N ARG A 43 16.13 -7.61 -10.00
CA ARG A 43 17.59 -7.74 -10.16
C ARG A 43 18.23 -8.66 -9.12
N ALA A 44 17.66 -8.75 -7.91
CA ALA A 44 18.12 -9.66 -6.87
C ALA A 44 17.62 -11.11 -7.06
N GLY A 45 17.01 -11.43 -8.21
CA GLY A 45 16.50 -12.77 -8.53
C GLY A 45 15.06 -13.01 -8.12
N GLY A 46 14.32 -11.97 -7.71
CA GLY A 46 12.91 -12.07 -7.32
C GLY A 46 12.69 -12.34 -5.82
N ILE A 47 11.43 -12.28 -5.40
CA ILE A 47 11.00 -12.55 -4.03
C ILE A 47 11.08 -14.05 -3.76
N ALA A 48 11.87 -14.47 -2.78
CA ALA A 48 11.92 -15.87 -2.35
C ALA A 48 10.75 -16.20 -1.42
N MET A 49 10.01 -17.26 -1.73
CA MET A 49 8.93 -17.80 -0.90
C MET A 49 9.06 -19.32 -0.87
N GLY A 50 9.64 -19.86 0.21
CA GLY A 50 10.08 -21.25 0.26
C GLY A 50 11.12 -21.54 -0.82
N ASP A 51 10.90 -22.59 -1.59
CA ASP A 51 11.80 -23.00 -2.69
C ASP A 51 11.52 -22.26 -4.01
N ALA A 52 10.48 -21.41 -4.05
CA ALA A 52 10.09 -20.67 -5.25
C ALA A 52 10.60 -19.22 -5.24
N ARG A 53 10.77 -18.64 -6.44
CA ARG A 53 11.12 -17.24 -6.64
C ARG A 53 10.11 -16.54 -7.55
N PHE A 54 9.69 -15.34 -7.16
CA PHE A 54 8.68 -14.58 -7.87
C PHE A 54 9.22 -13.25 -8.40
N GLN A 55 9.08 -12.97 -9.69
CA GLN A 55 9.37 -11.66 -10.27
C GLN A 55 8.18 -10.73 -10.09
N VAL A 56 8.44 -9.46 -9.77
CA VAL A 56 7.40 -8.45 -9.57
C VAL A 56 7.02 -7.83 -10.91
N GLU A 57 5.73 -7.91 -11.26
CA GLU A 57 5.10 -7.16 -12.34
C GLU A 57 4.22 -6.05 -11.74
N LEU A 58 4.63 -4.79 -11.87
CA LEU A 58 3.90 -3.65 -11.32
C LEU A 58 2.94 -3.07 -12.36
N VAL A 59 1.65 -3.21 -12.14
CA VAL A 59 0.57 -2.60 -12.94
C VAL A 59 0.06 -1.36 -12.22
N HIS A 60 -0.03 -0.22 -12.92
CA HIS A 60 -0.47 1.02 -12.31
C HIS A 60 -1.28 1.92 -13.22
N TYR A 61 -2.13 2.76 -12.63
CA TYR A 61 -2.98 3.71 -13.33
C TYR A 61 -3.05 5.06 -12.63
N ASP A 62 -3.22 6.14 -13.40
CA ASP A 62 -3.47 7.48 -12.88
C ASP A 62 -4.91 7.63 -12.38
N ASP A 63 -5.07 7.79 -11.06
CA ASP A 63 -6.37 8.06 -10.43
C ASP A 63 -6.77 9.54 -10.44
N GLU A 64 -5.90 10.43 -10.92
CA GLU A 64 -6.14 11.88 -11.05
C GLU A 64 -6.53 12.53 -9.71
N SER A 65 -6.12 11.93 -8.59
CA SER A 65 -6.53 12.31 -7.23
C SER A 65 -8.03 12.17 -6.92
N SER A 66 -8.76 11.39 -7.72
CA SER A 66 -10.22 11.20 -7.62
C SER A 66 -10.58 9.89 -6.91
N PRO A 67 -11.38 9.94 -5.81
CA PRO A 67 -11.85 8.73 -5.12
C PRO A 67 -12.65 7.78 -6.02
N GLN A 68 -13.47 8.33 -6.93
CA GLN A 68 -14.26 7.57 -7.90
C GLN A 68 -13.36 6.83 -8.88
N ARG A 69 -12.38 7.51 -9.47
CA ARG A 69 -11.41 6.85 -10.37
C ARG A 69 -10.59 5.81 -9.63
N CYS A 70 -10.10 6.13 -8.43
CA CYS A 70 -9.38 5.19 -7.58
C CYS A 70 -10.19 3.92 -7.35
N ARG A 71 -11.50 4.03 -7.07
CA ARG A 71 -12.39 2.86 -6.93
C ARG A 71 -12.43 2.02 -8.20
N THR A 72 -12.77 2.65 -9.34
CA THR A 72 -12.91 1.96 -10.64
C THR A 72 -11.59 1.30 -11.07
N LEU A 73 -10.47 1.99 -10.91
CA LEU A 73 -9.15 1.47 -11.29
C LEU A 73 -8.68 0.36 -10.34
N THR A 74 -9.00 0.44 -9.05
CA THR A 74 -8.73 -0.66 -8.11
C THR A 74 -9.51 -1.91 -8.50
N GLN A 75 -10.80 -1.76 -8.87
CA GLN A 75 -11.62 -2.88 -9.32
C GLN A 75 -11.04 -3.49 -10.61
N ARG A 76 -10.66 -2.66 -11.59
CA ARG A 76 -9.99 -3.12 -12.81
C ARG A 76 -8.71 -3.91 -12.53
N LEU A 77 -7.85 -3.40 -11.64
CA LEU A 77 -6.61 -4.08 -11.26
C LEU A 77 -6.89 -5.50 -10.73
N ILE A 78 -7.97 -5.67 -9.97
CA ILE A 78 -8.37 -6.98 -9.42
C ILE A 78 -9.01 -7.86 -10.50
N GLU A 79 -10.02 -7.36 -11.21
CA GLU A 79 -10.88 -8.18 -12.07
C GLU A 79 -10.29 -8.42 -13.46
N SER A 80 -9.58 -7.44 -14.02
CA SER A 80 -9.05 -7.47 -15.39
C SER A 80 -7.56 -7.77 -15.43
N ASP A 81 -6.78 -7.13 -14.58
CA ASP A 81 -5.32 -7.30 -14.57
C ASP A 81 -4.87 -8.48 -13.69
N ASP A 82 -5.78 -9.06 -12.91
CA ASP A 82 -5.58 -10.20 -12.01
C ASP A 82 -4.39 -10.00 -11.06
N VAL A 83 -4.35 -8.85 -10.39
CA VAL A 83 -3.28 -8.56 -9.43
C VAL A 83 -3.46 -9.39 -8.15
N SER A 84 -2.35 -9.92 -7.66
CA SER A 84 -2.30 -10.72 -6.44
C SER A 84 -2.30 -9.85 -5.17
N VAL A 85 -1.67 -8.67 -5.26
CA VAL A 85 -1.52 -7.72 -4.14
C VAL A 85 -1.74 -6.30 -4.63
N LEU A 86 -2.39 -5.47 -3.82
CA LEU A 86 -2.54 -4.04 -4.09
C LEU A 86 -1.60 -3.22 -3.22
N LEU A 87 -1.03 -2.14 -3.77
CA LEU A 87 -0.37 -1.07 -3.03
C LEU A 87 -1.31 0.14 -2.97
N GLY A 88 -1.58 0.61 -1.75
CA GLY A 88 -2.55 1.70 -1.53
C GLY A 88 -2.05 3.07 -2.01
N PRO A 89 -2.89 3.92 -2.61
CA PRO A 89 -2.49 5.24 -3.09
C PRO A 89 -2.21 6.23 -1.95
N TYR A 90 -1.54 7.34 -2.27
CA TYR A 90 -1.52 8.49 -1.38
C TYR A 90 -2.86 9.22 -1.37
N SER A 91 -3.61 8.91 -0.32
CA SER A 91 -4.00 9.79 0.78
C SER A 91 -5.03 9.00 1.61
N SER A 92 -5.38 9.42 2.82
CA SER A 92 -6.38 8.67 3.62
C SER A 92 -7.73 8.47 2.90
N GLY A 93 -8.16 9.44 2.08
CA GLY A 93 -9.41 9.33 1.31
C GLY A 93 -9.32 8.30 0.17
N LEU A 94 -8.24 8.34 -0.60
CA LEU A 94 -8.04 7.40 -1.71
C LEU A 94 -7.73 6.00 -1.20
N ALA A 95 -6.88 5.89 -0.18
CA ALA A 95 -6.57 4.62 0.47
C ALA A 95 -7.83 3.95 1.03
N ARG A 96 -8.78 4.71 1.58
CA ARG A 96 -10.08 4.17 2.04
C ARG A 96 -10.93 3.67 0.88
N SER A 97 -10.94 4.40 -0.24
CA SER A 97 -11.64 3.98 -1.46
C SER A 97 -11.10 2.65 -1.98
N ALA A 98 -9.77 2.54 -2.10
CA ALA A 98 -9.09 1.31 -2.51
C ALA A 98 -9.30 0.17 -1.50
N ALA A 99 -9.20 0.44 -0.20
CA ALA A 99 -9.37 -0.57 0.85
C ALA A 99 -10.77 -1.18 0.84
N ARG A 100 -11.80 -0.38 0.57
CA ARG A 100 -13.17 -0.87 0.44
C ARG A 100 -13.31 -1.85 -0.72
N VAL A 101 -12.78 -1.50 -1.90
CA VAL A 101 -12.82 -2.40 -3.07
C VAL A 101 -12.01 -3.66 -2.80
N ALA A 102 -10.83 -3.53 -2.21
CA ALA A 102 -9.99 -4.66 -1.86
C ALA A 102 -10.71 -5.63 -0.90
N ALA A 103 -11.39 -5.11 0.13
CA ALA A 103 -12.20 -5.91 1.05
C ALA A 103 -13.40 -6.58 0.36
N GLU A 104 -14.12 -5.86 -0.50
CA GLU A 104 -15.25 -6.39 -1.30
C GLU A 104 -14.83 -7.59 -2.18
N HIS A 105 -13.55 -7.68 -2.57
CA HIS A 105 -13.00 -8.76 -3.42
C HIS A 105 -12.05 -9.72 -2.69
N GLY A 106 -11.92 -9.61 -1.36
CA GLY A 106 -11.01 -10.44 -0.57
C GLY A 106 -9.53 -10.32 -0.99
N ARG A 107 -9.09 -9.14 -1.44
CA ARG A 107 -7.71 -8.84 -1.83
C ARG A 107 -6.99 -8.06 -0.75
N VAL A 108 -5.71 -8.36 -0.55
CA VAL A 108 -4.85 -7.64 0.39
C VAL A 108 -4.46 -6.28 -0.20
N LEU A 109 -4.60 -5.23 0.62
CA LEU A 109 -4.11 -3.89 0.33
C LEU A 109 -2.96 -3.55 1.28
N TRP A 110 -1.74 -3.46 0.77
CA TRP A 110 -0.63 -2.91 1.53
C TRP A 110 -0.68 -1.37 1.48
N ASN A 111 -1.12 -0.76 2.57
CA ASN A 111 -1.36 0.68 2.65
C ASN A 111 -0.14 1.43 3.21
N HIS A 112 0.53 2.16 2.32
CA HIS A 112 1.64 3.04 2.66
C HIS A 112 1.25 4.53 2.70
N GLY A 113 0.11 4.90 2.11
CA GLY A 113 -0.20 6.29 1.75
C GLY A 113 -1.34 6.95 2.54
N GLY A 114 -2.07 6.18 3.36
CA GLY A 114 -3.19 6.68 4.17
C GLY A 114 -3.08 6.29 5.65
N ALA A 115 -3.58 7.16 6.52
CA ALA A 115 -3.69 6.88 7.96
C ALA A 115 -5.10 6.37 8.29
N LEU A 116 -5.41 5.15 7.87
CA LEU A 116 -6.76 4.58 7.92
C LEU A 116 -7.17 4.16 9.34
N GLY A 117 -6.26 3.54 10.10
CA GLY A 117 -6.55 3.04 11.43
C GLY A 117 -7.56 1.91 11.42
N SER A 118 -8.53 1.89 12.34
CA SER A 118 -9.58 0.84 12.38
C SER A 118 -10.46 0.77 11.12
N GLN A 119 -10.28 1.71 10.17
CA GLN A 119 -10.93 1.72 8.86
C GLN A 119 -10.18 0.85 7.83
N ALA A 120 -9.05 0.26 8.18
CA ALA A 120 -8.43 -0.82 7.43
C ALA A 120 -9.36 -2.05 7.50
N GLN A 121 -10.21 -2.22 6.47
CA GLN A 121 -11.30 -3.22 6.45
C GLN A 121 -10.80 -4.67 6.35
N GLY A 122 -10.09 -5.17 7.36
CA GLY A 122 -9.62 -6.56 7.51
C GLY A 122 -8.51 -6.99 6.54
N THR A 123 -8.53 -6.51 5.31
CA THR A 123 -7.57 -6.85 4.24
C THR A 123 -6.49 -5.81 4.04
N ALA A 124 -6.61 -4.64 4.68
CA ALA A 124 -5.61 -3.59 4.60
C ALA A 124 -4.52 -3.78 5.67
N VAL A 125 -3.27 -3.80 5.23
CA VAL A 125 -2.07 -3.83 6.07
C VAL A 125 -1.49 -2.42 6.09
N ASP A 126 -1.71 -1.69 7.20
CA ASP A 126 -1.27 -0.31 7.39
C ASP A 126 0.16 -0.24 7.93
N ILE A 127 1.02 0.58 7.32
CA ILE A 127 2.36 0.90 7.87
C ILE A 127 2.34 2.18 8.71
N LEU A 128 1.43 3.11 8.38
CA LEU A 128 1.31 4.39 9.06
C LEU A 128 0.47 4.26 10.33
N SER A 129 0.87 4.98 11.37
CA SER A 129 0.03 5.14 12.55
C SER A 129 -1.31 5.78 12.17
N PRO A 130 -2.43 5.35 12.77
CA PRO A 130 -3.71 6.03 12.61
C PRO A 130 -3.60 7.50 12.99
N ALA A 131 -4.29 8.39 12.26
CA ALA A 131 -4.26 9.83 12.54
C ALA A 131 -4.71 10.17 13.97
N SER A 132 -5.60 9.36 14.56
CA SER A 132 -6.06 9.49 15.95
C SER A 132 -4.97 9.27 16.99
N THR A 133 -3.82 8.70 16.61
CA THR A 133 -2.75 8.32 17.56
C THR A 133 -1.43 9.08 17.35
N TYR A 134 -1.36 9.98 16.36
CA TYR A 134 -0.12 10.70 16.03
C TYR A 134 0.55 11.37 17.23
N PHE A 135 -0.23 11.99 18.10
CA PHE A 135 0.30 12.72 19.25
C PHE A 135 0.42 11.89 20.53
N HIS A 136 0.00 10.62 20.54
CA HIS A 136 0.05 9.82 21.76
C HIS A 136 1.47 9.70 22.31
N GLY A 137 2.47 9.48 21.46
CA GLY A 137 3.87 9.40 21.88
C GLY A 137 4.40 10.74 22.42
N VAL A 138 4.05 11.85 21.76
CA VAL A 138 4.46 13.20 22.18
C VAL A 138 3.83 13.56 23.53
N ILE A 139 2.53 13.34 23.68
CA ILE A 139 1.81 13.58 24.93
C ILE A 139 2.35 12.66 26.03
N GLY A 140 2.55 11.38 25.74
CA GLY A 140 3.12 10.42 26.70
C GLY A 140 4.50 10.85 27.20
N TYR A 141 5.38 11.29 26.29
CA TYR A 141 6.69 11.80 26.65
C TYR A 141 6.61 13.12 27.44
N ALA A 142 5.73 14.05 27.05
CA ALA A 142 5.51 15.28 27.79
C ALA A 142 5.03 14.98 29.22
N LEU A 143 4.04 14.12 29.41
CA LEU A 143 3.55 13.70 30.73
C LEU A 143 4.59 12.96 31.57
N TYR A 144 5.57 12.31 30.93
CA TYR A 144 6.71 11.69 31.60
C TYR A 144 7.75 12.73 32.07
N ARG A 145 8.03 13.75 31.25
CA ARG A 145 9.04 14.78 31.52
C ARG A 145 8.53 15.95 32.37
N MET A 146 7.23 16.22 32.33
CA MET A 146 6.54 17.36 32.92
C MET A 146 5.33 16.87 33.74
N PRO A 147 5.55 16.22 34.90
CA PRO A 147 4.48 15.64 35.72
C PRO A 147 3.44 16.67 36.20
N GLU A 148 3.80 17.96 36.23
CA GLU A 148 2.92 19.09 36.55
C GLU A 148 1.73 19.24 35.60
N ILE A 149 1.84 18.76 34.36
CA ILE A 149 0.77 18.81 33.36
C ILE A 149 -0.42 17.91 33.74
N ARG A 150 -0.22 16.92 34.63
CA ARG A 150 -1.30 16.01 35.08
C ARG A 150 -2.33 16.64 36.03
N ARG A 151 -2.15 17.91 36.44
CA ARG A 151 -2.93 18.54 37.52
C ARG A 151 -4.00 19.55 37.06
N VAL A 152 -4.38 19.56 35.78
CA VAL A 152 -5.44 20.45 35.25
C VAL A 152 -6.73 19.66 35.02
#